data_AF-A0A353IN53-F1
#
_entry.id   AF-A0A353IN53-F1
#
_cell.length_a   1.000
_cell.length_b   1.000
_cell.length_c   1.000
_cell.angle_alpha   90.00
_cell.angle_beta   90.00
_cell.angle_gamma   90.00
#
_symmetry.space_group_name_H-M   'P 1'
#
loop_
_entity.id
_entity.type
_entity.pdbx_description
1 polymer ?
#
loop_
_entity_poly.entity_id
_entity_poly.type
_entity_poly.pdbx_seq_one_letter_code
_entity_poly.pdbx_strand_id
1 'polypeptide(L)'
;MSEPMLLPVKSVLTGVLLVFLVVLSAMVTARRAALGGIQFGDADDDVLRRRIRAHANFVEITPMIILGIGLMELAGAPSALLWGFATVFLIGRFLHFLRMSVGNPWIGLFSIITQHVICLWAGGWLLYHALFAA
;
A
#
# COMPACT_ATOMS: atom_id res chain seq x y z
N MET A 1 18.94 22.66 19.27
CA MET A 1 18.57 21.80 18.13
C MET A 1 17.06 21.66 18.19
N SER A 2 16.33 22.03 17.14
CA SER A 2 14.88 21.77 17.10
C SER A 2 14.65 20.27 17.20
N GLU A 3 13.75 19.84 18.08
CA GLU A 3 13.32 18.44 18.17
C GLU A 3 13.00 17.91 16.76
N PRO A 4 13.43 16.69 16.41
CA PRO A 4 13.14 16.14 15.09
C PRO A 4 11.63 16.08 14.89
N MET A 5 11.17 16.50 13.72
CA MET A 5 9.76 16.40 13.34
C MET A 5 9.35 14.92 13.26
N LEU A 6 8.68 14.44 14.30
CA LEU A 6 8.23 13.05 14.39
C LEU A 6 6.94 12.88 13.59
N LEU A 7 6.96 11.98 12.61
CA LEU A 7 5.78 11.51 11.88
C LEU A 7 5.51 10.06 12.28
N PRO A 8 5.06 9.79 13.53
CA PRO A 8 4.95 8.44 14.06
C PRO A 8 4.06 7.53 13.20
N VAL A 9 2.91 8.03 12.73
CA VAL A 9 1.97 7.21 11.96
C VAL A 9 2.55 6.88 10.59
N LYS A 10 3.01 7.88 9.85
CA LYS A 10 3.67 7.69 8.56
C LYS A 10 4.86 6.73 8.68
N SER A 11 5.67 6.89 9.73
CA SER A 11 6.89 6.09 9.91
C SER A 11 6.56 4.61 10.12
N VAL A 12 5.62 4.31 11.02
CA VAL A 12 5.17 2.93 11.27
C VAL A 12 4.53 2.32 10.02
N LEU A 13 3.62 3.07 9.39
CA LEU A 13 2.95 2.64 8.16
C LEU A 13 3.96 2.32 7.07
N THR A 14 4.90 3.23 6.81
CA THR A 14 5.94 3.05 5.79
C THR A 14 6.82 1.86 6.10
N GLY A 15 7.27 1.70 7.36
CA GLY A 15 8.10 0.58 7.77
C GLY A 15 7.46 -0.77 7.49
N VAL A 16 6.19 -0.94 7.84
CA VAL A 16 5.46 -2.19 7.54
C VAL A 16 5.32 -2.40 6.03
N LEU A 17 4.98 -1.35 5.28
CA LEU A 17 4.80 -1.44 3.84
C LEU A 17 6.09 -1.76 3.08
N LEU A 18 7.24 -1.31 3.55
CA LEU A 18 8.54 -1.70 2.99
C LEU A 18 8.80 -3.20 3.16
N VAL A 19 8.43 -3.78 4.31
CA VAL A 19 8.52 -5.24 4.50
C VAL A 19 7.61 -5.97 3.51
N PHE A 20 6.36 -5.51 3.33
CA PHE A 20 5.44 -6.06 2.33
C PHE A 20 6.00 -5.96 0.90
N LEU A 21 6.63 -4.85 0.55
CA LEU A 21 7.27 -4.67 -0.76
C LEU A 21 8.32 -5.74 -1.03
N VAL A 22 9.21 -5.98 -0.06
CA VAL A 22 10.26 -7.01 -0.19
C VAL A 22 9.65 -8.40 -0.33
N VAL A 23 8.62 -8.73 0.46
CA VAL A 23 7.92 -10.02 0.36
C VAL A 23 7.31 -10.21 -1.03
N LEU A 24 6.57 -9.22 -1.54
CA LEU A 24 5.94 -9.30 -2.87
C LEU A 24 6.97 -9.43 -3.99
N SER A 25 8.08 -8.68 -3.89
CA SER A 25 9.20 -8.77 -4.84
C SER A 25 9.85 -10.17 -4.79
N ALA A 26 10.13 -10.69 -3.60
CA ALA A 26 10.70 -12.02 -3.41
C ALA A 26 9.80 -13.13 -3.99
N MET A 27 8.46 -13.01 -3.87
CA MET A 27 7.53 -13.97 -4.47
C MET A 27 7.60 -13.99 -6.01
N VAL A 28 7.80 -12.84 -6.65
CA VAL A 28 8.00 -12.76 -8.11
C VAL A 28 9.32 -13.42 -8.48
N THR A 29 10.41 -13.03 -7.81
CA THR A 29 11.76 -13.55 -8.06
C THR A 29 11.84 -15.07 -7.85
N ALA A 30 11.24 -15.58 -6.77
CA ALA A 30 11.19 -17.01 -6.49
C ALA A 30 10.44 -17.79 -7.59
N ARG A 31 9.34 -17.25 -8.13
CA ARG A 31 8.62 -17.90 -9.24
C ARG A 31 9.42 -17.85 -10.53
N ARG A 32 10.11 -16.74 -10.83
CA ARG A 32 11.01 -16.64 -12.00
C ARG A 32 12.14 -17.66 -11.92
N ALA A 33 12.76 -17.82 -10.74
CA ALA A 33 13.80 -18.81 -10.52
C ALA A 33 13.27 -20.24 -10.74
N ALA A 34 12.07 -20.55 -10.23
CA ALA A 34 11.43 -21.86 -10.44
C ALA A 34 11.07 -22.16 -11.90
N LEU A 35 10.94 -21.14 -12.76
CA LEU A 35 10.68 -21.27 -14.19
C LEU A 35 11.96 -21.24 -15.04
N GLY A 36 13.14 -21.45 -14.44
CA GLY A 36 14.42 -21.47 -15.16
C GLY A 36 15.11 -20.11 -15.26
N GLY A 37 14.81 -19.17 -14.36
CA GLY A 37 15.52 -17.88 -14.27
C GLY A 37 15.06 -16.85 -15.30
N ILE A 38 13.76 -16.82 -15.60
CA ILE A 38 13.19 -15.97 -16.65
C ILE A 38 13.30 -14.49 -16.29
N GLN A 39 13.98 -13.72 -17.14
CA GLN A 39 14.28 -12.30 -16.91
C GLN A 39 13.12 -11.36 -17.27
N PHE A 40 12.39 -11.66 -18.35
CA PHE A 40 11.36 -10.77 -18.90
C PHE A 40 10.01 -11.48 -19.08
N GLY A 41 8.93 -10.71 -19.12
CA GLY A 41 7.57 -11.26 -19.28
C GLY A 41 7.10 -12.11 -18.10
N ASP A 42 6.06 -12.90 -18.33
CA ASP A 42 5.42 -13.79 -17.37
C ASP A 42 5.54 -15.27 -17.73
N ALA A 43 6.25 -15.60 -18.82
CA ALA A 43 6.48 -16.97 -19.30
C ALA A 43 5.22 -17.78 -19.60
N ASP A 44 4.11 -17.10 -19.88
CA ASP A 44 2.77 -17.70 -19.94
C ASP A 44 2.36 -18.47 -18.68
N ASP A 45 2.96 -18.13 -17.52
CA ASP A 45 2.64 -18.71 -16.23
C ASP A 45 1.66 -17.82 -15.46
N ASP A 46 0.44 -18.33 -15.25
CA ASP A 46 -0.63 -17.62 -14.54
C ASP A 46 -0.28 -17.23 -13.11
N VAL A 47 0.58 -18.00 -12.44
CA VAL A 47 1.02 -17.70 -11.07
C VAL A 47 1.97 -16.50 -11.09
N LEU A 48 2.96 -16.50 -11.98
CA LEU A 48 3.90 -15.40 -12.17
C LEU A 48 3.16 -14.12 -12.59
N ARG A 49 2.24 -14.22 -13.56
CA ARG A 49 1.38 -13.12 -14.01
C ARG A 49 0.63 -12.46 -12.84
N ARG A 50 -0.01 -13.26 -11.98
CA ARG A 50 -0.72 -12.76 -10.79
C ARG A 50 0.20 -12.10 -9.77
N ARG A 51 1.39 -12.66 -9.51
CA ARG A 51 2.37 -12.08 -8.58
C ARG A 51 2.93 -10.76 -9.09
N ILE A 52 3.26 -10.68 -10.38
CA ILE A 52 3.72 -9.43 -11.03
C ILE A 52 2.65 -8.35 -10.87
N ARG A 53 1.38 -8.64 -11.20
CA ARG A 53 0.29 -7.65 -11.11
C ARG A 53 0.04 -7.16 -9.69
N ALA A 54 0.20 -8.01 -8.70
CA ALA A 54 0.04 -7.62 -7.31
C ALA A 54 1.20 -6.76 -6.79
N HIS A 55 2.44 -7.09 -7.19
CA HIS A 55 3.60 -6.24 -6.91
C HIS A 55 3.44 -4.86 -7.58
N ALA A 56 3.04 -4.85 -8.85
CA ALA A 56 2.76 -3.61 -9.61
C ALA A 56 1.70 -2.74 -8.92
N ASN A 57 0.54 -3.32 -8.57
CA ASN A 57 -0.52 -2.57 -7.86
C ASN A 57 -0.02 -1.97 -6.53
N PHE A 58 0.83 -2.71 -5.81
CA PHE A 58 1.40 -2.23 -4.56
C PHE A 58 2.29 -1.00 -4.79
N VAL A 59 3.22 -1.05 -5.75
CA VAL A 59 4.14 0.07 -6.02
C VAL A 59 3.47 1.27 -6.70
N GLU A 60 2.35 1.07 -7.40
CA GLU A 60 1.57 2.13 -8.03
C GLU A 60 0.79 2.97 -7.00
N ILE A 61 0.24 2.32 -5.97
CA ILE A 61 -0.74 2.97 -5.07
C ILE A 61 -0.14 3.32 -3.70
N THR A 62 0.66 2.42 -3.14
CA THR A 62 1.16 2.55 -1.77
C THR A 62 1.99 3.83 -1.54
N PRO A 63 2.88 4.26 -2.44
CA PRO A 63 3.64 5.50 -2.25
C PRO A 63 2.75 6.74 -2.13
N MET A 64 1.68 6.81 -2.93
CA MET A 64 0.73 7.94 -2.88
C MET A 64 -0.03 7.99 -1.56
N ILE A 65 -0.37 6.84 -0.97
CA ILE A 65 -1.02 6.78 0.34
C ILE A 65 -0.07 7.19 1.46
N ILE A 66 1.19 6.72 1.43
CA ILE A 66 2.23 7.16 2.37
C ILE A 66 2.44 8.67 2.29
N LEU A 67 2.49 9.22 1.07
CA LEU A 67 2.62 10.65 0.84
C LEU A 67 1.43 11.41 1.42
N GLY A 68 0.20 11.00 1.11
CA GLY A 68 -1.02 11.62 1.60
C GLY A 68 -1.11 11.63 3.12
N ILE A 69 -0.93 10.47 3.77
CA ILE A 69 -0.93 10.36 5.24
C ILE A 69 0.19 11.19 5.86
N GLY A 70 1.38 11.20 5.24
CA GLY A 70 2.48 12.04 5.70
C GLY A 70 2.18 13.53 5.64
N LEU A 71 1.53 14.01 4.58
CA LEU A 71 1.10 15.41 4.46
C LEU A 71 -0.01 15.75 5.46
N MET A 72 -0.97 14.85 5.67
CA MET A 72 -2.00 15.02 6.68
C MET A 72 -1.41 15.12 8.09
N GLU A 73 -0.45 14.26 8.41
CA GLU A 73 0.25 14.27 9.71
C GLU A 73 1.05 15.56 9.91
N LEU A 74 1.73 16.05 8.87
CA LEU A 74 2.41 17.35 8.88
C LEU A 74 1.44 18.52 9.06
N ALA A 75 0.24 18.42 8.49
CA ALA A 75 -0.82 19.43 8.62
C ALA A 75 -1.59 19.32 9.95
N GLY A 76 -1.16 18.46 10.88
CA GLY A 76 -1.78 18.35 12.21
C GLY A 76 -3.13 17.62 12.21
N ALA A 77 -3.37 16.72 11.25
CA ALA A 77 -4.57 15.89 11.25
C ALA A 77 -4.71 15.09 12.56
N PRO A 78 -5.95 14.82 13.04
CA PRO A 78 -6.15 14.09 14.28
C PRO A 78 -5.46 12.72 14.26
N SER A 79 -4.68 12.42 15.31
CA SER A 79 -3.92 11.15 15.41
C SER A 79 -4.81 9.91 15.24
N ALA A 80 -6.02 9.92 15.81
CA ALA A 80 -6.98 8.84 15.66
C ALA A 80 -7.40 8.59 14.19
N LEU A 81 -7.54 9.66 13.39
CA LEU A 81 -7.87 9.56 11.97
C LEU A 81 -6.73 8.90 11.18
N LEU A 82 -5.49 9.36 11.44
CA LEU A 82 -4.30 8.84 10.77
C LEU A 82 -4.08 7.35 11.09
N TRP A 83 -4.19 6.96 12.36
CA TRP A 83 -4.08 5.55 12.78
C TRP A 83 -5.22 4.69 12.23
N GLY A 84 -6.43 5.24 12.13
CA GLY A 84 -7.56 4.58 11.47
C GLY A 84 -7.25 4.25 10.00
N PHE A 85 -6.76 5.25 9.24
CA PHE A 85 -6.36 5.04 7.84
C PHE A 85 -5.20 4.05 7.70
N ALA A 86 -4.15 4.20 8.51
CA ALA A 86 -3.01 3.29 8.49
C ALA A 86 -3.45 1.85 8.75
N THR A 87 -4.28 1.62 9.77
CA THR A 87 -4.76 0.28 10.16
C THR A 87 -5.62 -0.35 9.07
N VAL A 88 -6.62 0.39 8.57
CA VAL A 88 -7.52 -0.11 7.53
C VAL A 88 -6.77 -0.41 6.23
N PHE A 89 -5.80 0.44 5.87
CA PHE A 89 -4.94 0.19 4.71
C PHE A 89 -4.10 -1.09 4.86
N LEU A 90 -3.46 -1.27 6.02
CA LEU A 90 -2.64 -2.45 6.30
C LEU A 90 -3.46 -3.74 6.26
N ILE A 91 -4.67 -3.74 6.84
CA ILE A 91 -5.60 -4.88 6.75
C ILE A 91 -5.94 -5.18 5.29
N GLY A 92 -6.27 -4.14 4.50
CA GLY A 92 -6.55 -4.29 3.08
C GLY A 92 -5.38 -4.90 2.30
N ARG A 93 -4.13 -4.56 2.65
CA ARG A 93 -2.92 -5.15 2.04
C ARG A 93 -2.68 -6.59 2.47
N PHE A 94 -2.91 -6.92 3.73
CA PHE A 94 -2.81 -8.29 4.23
C PHE A 94 -3.85 -9.21 3.57
N LEU A 95 -5.10 -8.76 3.45
CA LEU A 95 -6.15 -9.49 2.74
C LEU A 95 -5.82 -9.71 1.26
N HIS A 96 -5.27 -8.69 0.57
CA HIS A 96 -4.83 -8.83 -0.82
C HIS A 96 -3.70 -9.85 -0.99
N PHE A 97 -2.77 -9.89 -0.04
CA PHE A 97 -1.73 -10.90 0.01
C PHE A 97 -2.33 -12.31 0.15
N LEU A 98 -3.28 -12.51 1.08
CA LEU A 98 -3.94 -13.81 1.29
C LEU A 98 -4.70 -14.30 0.05
N ARG A 99 -5.29 -13.40 -0.75
CA ARG A 99 -5.95 -13.75 -2.01
C ARG A 99 -5.04 -14.56 -2.94
N MET A 100 -3.74 -14.28 -2.97
CA MET A 100 -2.81 -15.01 -3.84
C MET A 100 -2.81 -16.52 -3.57
N SER A 101 -3.18 -16.93 -2.36
CA SER A 101 -3.21 -18.33 -1.93
C SER A 101 -4.60 -18.97 -2.07
N VAL A 102 -5.68 -18.17 -1.98
CA VAL A 102 -7.06 -18.68 -1.89
C VAL A 102 -7.86 -18.51 -3.19
N GLY A 103 -7.42 -17.66 -4.12
CA GLY A 103 -8.08 -17.48 -5.42
C GLY A 103 -9.45 -16.81 -5.39
N ASN A 104 -9.88 -16.27 -4.24
CA ASN A 104 -11.21 -15.67 -4.07
C ASN A 104 -11.27 -14.22 -4.62
N PRO A 105 -12.15 -13.91 -5.59
CA PRO A 105 -12.24 -12.58 -6.21
C PRO A 105 -12.76 -11.49 -5.26
N TRP A 106 -13.63 -11.83 -4.29
CA TRP A 106 -14.23 -10.87 -3.35
C TRP A 106 -13.20 -10.24 -2.41
N ILE A 107 -12.16 -10.99 -2.05
CA ILE A 107 -11.04 -10.51 -1.23
C ILE A 107 -10.22 -9.46 -2.01
N GLY A 108 -10.09 -9.62 -3.33
CA GLY A 108 -9.41 -8.66 -4.19
C GLY A 108 -10.18 -7.35 -4.30
N LEU A 109 -11.50 -7.44 -4.47
CA LEU A 109 -12.38 -6.28 -4.53
C LEU A 109 -12.34 -5.46 -3.22
N PHE A 110 -12.35 -6.13 -2.06
CA PHE A 110 -12.28 -5.44 -0.77
C PHE A 110 -10.99 -4.62 -0.61
N SER A 111 -9.84 -5.17 -1.03
CA SER A 111 -8.56 -4.45 -0.96
C SER A 111 -8.54 -3.22 -1.88
N ILE A 112 -9.05 -3.38 -3.10
CA ILE A 112 -9.16 -2.29 -4.08
C ILE A 112 -10.08 -1.18 -3.56
N ILE A 113 -11.25 -1.53 -3.03
CA ILE A 113 -12.18 -0.54 -2.48
C ILE A 113 -11.52 0.21 -1.32
N THR A 114 -10.90 -0.53 -0.41
CA THR A 114 -10.24 0.04 0.77
C THR A 114 -9.19 1.08 0.39
N GLN A 115 -8.30 0.78 -0.56
CA GLN A 115 -7.28 1.76 -0.98
C GLN A 115 -7.88 3.01 -1.65
N HIS A 116 -8.92 2.85 -2.48
CA HIS A 116 -9.51 3.98 -3.21
C HIS A 116 -10.30 4.89 -2.27
N VAL A 117 -11.02 4.32 -1.31
CA VAL A 117 -11.71 5.08 -0.27
C VAL A 117 -10.72 5.92 0.54
N ILE A 118 -9.58 5.34 0.95
CA ILE A 118 -8.54 6.06 1.68
C ILE A 118 -7.94 7.17 0.81
N CYS A 119 -7.66 6.93 -0.46
CA CYS A 119 -7.17 7.97 -1.38
C CYS A 119 -8.16 9.13 -1.53
N LEU A 120 -9.46 8.84 -1.72
CA LEU A 120 -10.50 9.86 -1.86
C LEU A 120 -10.65 10.67 -0.57
N TRP A 121 -10.64 10.01 0.58
CA TRP A 121 -10.74 10.68 1.87
C TRP A 121 -9.51 11.52 2.20
N ALA A 122 -8.31 10.97 2.06
CA ALA A 122 -7.06 11.70 2.31
C ALA A 122 -6.92 12.89 1.35
N GLY A 123 -7.22 12.68 0.06
CA GLY A 123 -7.23 13.74 -0.94
C GLY A 123 -8.26 14.83 -0.63
N GLY A 124 -9.49 14.45 -0.29
CA GLY A 124 -10.55 15.38 0.10
C GLY A 124 -10.20 16.17 1.36
N TRP A 125 -9.62 15.51 2.36
CA TRP A 125 -9.15 16.17 3.59
C TRP A 125 -8.05 17.17 3.29
N LEU A 126 -7.05 16.80 2.49
CA LEU A 126 -5.94 17.69 2.11
C LEU A 126 -6.43 18.91 1.32
N LEU A 127 -7.33 18.70 0.35
CA LEU A 127 -7.91 19.79 -0.43
C LEU A 127 -8.73 20.73 0.45
N TYR A 128 -9.59 20.19 1.32
CA TYR A 128 -10.38 20.99 2.25
C TYR A 128 -9.47 21.80 3.18
N HIS A 129 -8.46 21.15 3.76
CA HIS A 129 -7.55 21.79 4.70
C HIS A 129 -6.76 22.91 4.02
N ALA A 130 -6.22 22.66 2.83
CA ALA A 130 -5.47 23.66 2.07
C ALA A 130 -6.30 24.86 1.61
N LEU A 131 -7.59 24.67 1.30
CA LEU A 131 -8.46 25.72 0.77
C LEU A 131 -9.20 26.52 1.85
N PHE A 132 -9.47 25.92 3.01
CA PHE A 132 -10.39 26.49 4.00
C PHE A 132 -9.85 26.52 5.43
N ALA A 133 -8.72 25.87 5.73
CA ALA A 133 -8.22 25.71 7.08
C ALA A 133 -6.70 25.98 7.23
N ALA A 134 -6.04 26.51 6.20
CA ALA A 134 -4.63 26.86 6.17
C ALA A 134 -4.40 28.35 6.49
#